data_AF-A0A0R2MAH8-F1
#
_entry.id   AF-A0A0R2MAH8-F1
#
_cell.length_a   1.000
_cell.length_b   1.000
_cell.length_c   1.000
_cell.angle_alpha   90.00
_cell.angle_beta   90.00
_cell.angle_gamma   90.00
#
_symmetry.space_group_name_H-M   'P 1'
#
loop_
_entity.id
_entity.type
_entity.pdbx_description
1 polymer ?
#
loop_
_entity_poly.entity_id
_entity_poly.type
_entity_poly.pdbx_seq_one_letter_code
_entity_poly.pdbx_strand_id
1 'polypeptide(L)'
;MQKTRFFLKGSVAENVWLNRQAQRGYQLTAVKGMTYHFKAVAHAEKVLAEYLPTKTLTAMTDVFHPLTSFTFRNGKMAVAYSPVQPAQRIVSDDNHYRLAVYRRAREVALNWMNGWVVGIWLLMCVEVVATTRLTATPMLTNLLLGSFGVGAGLIVAAIVICGVAAARFHGQVRRLIRVTGEDKEAWKPTMHVIFKHQKQVPDTDVWADLGLWQLTMQNQKGEYYYNLQTYLSEGEIRNAIAKIIKQKDFSVMSWLGLYPL
;
A
#
# COMPACT_ATOMS: atom_id res chain seq x y z
N MET A 1 18.99 26.23 4.77
CA MET A 1 17.71 26.11 5.48
C MET A 1 17.38 24.63 5.70
N GLN A 2 16.83 24.26 6.85
CA GLN A 2 16.40 22.89 7.14
C GLN A 2 14.88 22.82 7.33
N LYS A 3 14.24 21.75 6.84
CA LYS A 3 12.80 21.50 7.04
C LYS A 3 12.57 20.04 7.39
N THR A 4 11.72 19.77 8.37
CA THR A 4 11.35 18.41 8.78
C THR A 4 9.98 18.05 8.25
N ARG A 5 9.87 16.95 7.48
CA ARG A 5 8.60 16.46 6.94
C ARG A 5 8.56 14.93 6.88
N PHE A 6 7.40 14.38 7.20
CA PHE A 6 7.13 12.95 7.13
C PHE A 6 6.58 12.59 5.74
N PHE A 7 7.46 12.11 4.87
CA PHE A 7 7.07 11.55 3.58
C PHE A 7 7.74 10.20 3.38
N LEU A 8 7.08 9.33 2.62
CA LEU A 8 7.77 8.22 1.99
C LEU A 8 8.74 8.81 0.96
N LYS A 9 10.04 8.54 1.13
CA LYS A 9 11.09 9.03 0.22
C LYS A 9 10.85 8.49 -1.20
N GLY A 10 10.93 9.35 -2.20
CA GLY A 10 10.62 9.10 -3.61
C GLY A 10 9.13 9.15 -3.97
N SER A 11 8.24 9.40 -3.00
CA SER A 11 6.79 9.43 -3.25
C SER A 11 6.36 10.66 -4.06
N VAL A 12 5.22 10.53 -4.74
CA VAL A 12 4.62 11.64 -5.50
C VAL A 12 4.38 12.87 -4.62
N ALA A 13 3.91 12.66 -3.39
CA ALA A 13 3.65 13.75 -2.44
C ALA A 13 4.94 14.48 -2.03
N GLU A 14 6.02 13.74 -1.78
CA GLU A 14 7.34 14.32 -1.51
C GLU A 14 7.82 15.14 -2.71
N ASN A 15 7.74 14.58 -3.92
CA ASN A 15 8.23 15.22 -5.13
C ASN A 15 7.47 16.52 -5.44
N VAL A 16 6.14 16.53 -5.28
CA VAL A 16 5.33 17.76 -5.39
C VAL A 16 5.76 18.81 -4.37
N TRP A 17 6.02 18.39 -3.12
CA TRP A 17 6.48 19.31 -2.08
C TRP A 17 7.87 19.87 -2.36
N LEU A 18 8.82 19.05 -2.81
CA LEU A 18 10.17 19.46 -3.20
C LEU A 18 10.13 20.47 -4.36
N ASN A 19 9.32 20.21 -5.38
CA ASN A 19 9.17 21.12 -6.51
C ASN A 19 8.53 22.46 -6.14
N ARG A 20 7.64 22.49 -5.13
CA ARG A 20 7.16 23.76 -4.56
C ARG A 20 8.26 24.53 -3.81
N GLN A 21 9.27 23.85 -3.25
CA GLN A 21 10.42 24.54 -2.65
C GLN A 21 11.34 25.10 -3.73
N ALA A 22 11.58 24.34 -4.81
CA ALA A 22 12.34 24.83 -5.97
C ALA A 22 11.68 26.08 -6.57
N GLN A 23 10.36 26.10 -6.75
CA GLN A 23 9.63 27.29 -7.20
C GLN A 23 9.81 28.53 -6.32
N ARG A 24 10.19 28.35 -5.05
CA ARG A 24 10.48 29.43 -4.10
C ARG A 24 11.97 29.79 -4.03
N GLY A 25 12.79 29.28 -4.95
CA GLY A 25 14.23 29.53 -5.01
C GLY A 25 15.06 28.65 -4.06
N TYR A 26 14.51 27.54 -3.56
CA TYR A 26 15.23 26.63 -2.66
C TYR A 26 15.60 25.31 -3.36
N GLN A 27 16.89 25.12 -3.62
CA GLN A 27 17.43 23.86 -4.16
C GLN A 27 17.68 22.84 -3.06
N LEU A 28 17.28 21.59 -3.29
CA LEU A 28 17.57 20.48 -2.39
C LEU A 28 19.07 20.13 -2.42
N THR A 29 19.70 20.01 -1.26
CA THR A 29 21.13 19.66 -1.14
C THR A 29 21.40 18.38 -0.34
N ALA A 30 20.53 18.01 0.60
CA ALA A 30 20.67 16.76 1.32
C ALA A 30 19.33 16.29 1.91
N VAL A 31 19.19 14.97 2.03
CA VAL A 31 18.07 14.33 2.73
C VAL A 31 18.63 13.41 3.81
N LYS A 32 18.37 13.73 5.08
CA LYS A 32 18.81 12.93 6.24
C LYS A 32 17.60 12.52 7.07
N GLY A 33 17.20 11.25 6.95
CA GLY A 33 16.00 10.76 7.62
C GLY A 33 14.77 11.58 7.24
N MET A 34 14.19 12.31 8.19
CA MET A 34 13.00 13.14 7.98
C MET A 34 13.32 14.61 7.67
N THR A 35 14.60 14.96 7.68
CA THR A 35 15.10 16.33 7.52
C THR A 35 15.61 16.54 6.10
N TYR A 36 15.19 17.66 5.50
CA TYR A 36 15.58 18.11 4.17
C TYR A 36 16.38 19.39 4.31
N HIS A 37 17.53 19.42 3.63
CA HIS A 37 18.44 20.55 3.60
C HIS A 37 18.29 21.25 2.26
N PHE A 38 18.14 22.57 2.32
CA PHE A 38 17.99 23.43 1.15
C PHE A 38 19.00 24.57 1.15
N LYS A 39 19.42 24.96 -0.05
CA LYS A 39 20.22 26.17 -0.31
C LYS A 39 19.38 27.13 -1.16
N ALA A 40 19.40 28.41 -0.81
CA ALA A 40 18.78 29.45 -1.64
C ALA A 40 19.64 29.66 -2.89
N VAL A 41 19.01 29.64 -4.06
CA VAL A 41 19.66 29.83 -5.37
C VAL A 41 18.79 30.71 -6.25
N ALA A 42 19.40 31.44 -7.19
CA ALA A 42 18.68 32.34 -8.10
C ALA A 42 17.74 31.56 -9.04
N HIS A 43 18.20 30.43 -9.56
CA HIS A 43 17.42 29.52 -10.39
C HIS A 43 17.50 28.12 -9.79
N ALA A 44 16.42 27.71 -9.12
CA ALA A 44 16.30 26.35 -8.60
C ALA A 44 15.69 25.43 -9.66
N GLU A 45 16.29 24.26 -9.82
CA GLU A 45 15.85 23.25 -10.77
C GLU A 45 14.76 22.38 -10.16
N LYS A 46 13.79 21.98 -10.99
CA LYS A 46 12.79 20.99 -10.58
C LYS A 46 13.50 19.66 -10.33
N VAL A 47 13.07 18.95 -9.30
CA VAL A 47 13.64 17.67 -8.90
C VAL A 47 12.71 16.55 -9.34
N LEU A 48 13.30 15.45 -9.80
CA LEU A 48 12.66 14.16 -9.97
C LEU A 48 13.26 13.19 -8.96
N ALA A 49 12.41 12.42 -8.29
CA ALA A 49 12.86 11.39 -7.36
C ALA A 49 12.62 10.02 -7.99
N GLU A 50 13.71 9.27 -8.22
CA GLU A 50 13.69 7.96 -8.88
C GLU A 50 14.19 6.89 -7.92
N TYR A 51 13.55 5.72 -7.95
CA TYR A 51 13.95 4.58 -7.12
C TYR A 51 14.92 3.68 -7.88
N LEU A 52 15.98 3.27 -7.20
CA LEU A 52 16.98 2.38 -7.77
C LEU A 52 17.66 1.53 -6.69
N PRO A 53 18.24 0.38 -7.06
CA PRO A 53 19.09 -0.38 -6.14
C PRO A 53 20.31 0.44 -5.72
N THR A 54 20.75 0.28 -4.47
CA THR A 54 21.92 1.00 -3.95
C THR A 54 23.18 0.71 -4.76
N LYS A 55 23.34 -0.52 -5.27
CA LYS A 55 24.47 -0.90 -6.13
C LYS A 55 24.49 -0.08 -7.43
N THR A 56 23.33 0.11 -8.06
CA THR A 56 23.16 0.92 -9.27
C THR A 56 23.46 2.38 -8.99
N LEU A 57 23.02 2.89 -7.83
CA LEU A 57 23.31 4.25 -7.41
C LEU A 57 24.83 4.47 -7.30
N THR A 58 25.53 3.61 -6.57
CA THR A 58 26.99 3.72 -6.39
C THR A 58 27.71 3.61 -7.73
N ALA A 59 27.32 2.67 -8.59
CA ALA A 59 27.97 2.45 -9.88
C ALA A 59 27.78 3.61 -10.88
N MET A 60 26.70 4.38 -10.75
CA MET A 60 26.33 5.40 -11.73
C MET A 60 26.32 6.83 -11.16
N THR A 61 26.83 7.02 -9.93
CA THR A 61 26.88 8.35 -9.28
C THR A 61 27.69 9.35 -10.12
N ASP A 62 28.82 8.91 -10.66
CA ASP A 62 29.73 9.74 -11.46
C ASP A 62 29.17 10.05 -12.86
N VAL A 63 28.17 9.31 -13.32
CA VAL A 63 27.53 9.52 -14.63
C VAL A 63 26.37 10.51 -14.49
N PHE A 64 25.53 10.32 -13.47
CA PHE A 64 24.25 11.03 -13.36
C PHE A 64 24.27 12.28 -12.48
N HIS A 65 25.31 12.47 -11.67
CA HIS A 65 25.46 13.65 -10.80
C HIS A 65 24.15 14.03 -10.05
N PRO A 66 23.54 13.11 -9.28
CA PRO A 66 22.32 13.43 -8.55
C PRO A 66 22.59 14.56 -7.54
N LEU A 67 21.61 15.45 -7.36
CA LEU A 67 21.69 16.55 -6.39
C LEU A 67 21.90 16.02 -4.97
N THR A 68 21.24 14.92 -4.66
CA THR A 68 21.41 14.14 -3.44
C THR A 68 20.79 12.76 -3.63
N SER A 69 21.16 11.83 -2.76
CA SER A 69 20.51 10.53 -2.67
C SER A 69 20.05 10.25 -1.23
N PHE A 70 19.15 9.28 -1.08
CA PHE A 70 18.74 8.74 0.20
C PHE A 70 18.71 7.21 0.14
N THR A 71 19.43 6.54 1.03
CA THR A 71 19.44 5.09 1.13
C THR A 71 18.49 4.62 2.22
N PHE A 72 17.62 3.66 1.90
CA PHE A 72 16.73 3.07 2.89
C PHE A 72 17.54 2.22 3.89
N ARG A 73 17.04 2.07 5.13
CA ARG A 73 17.74 1.34 6.22
C ARG A 73 18.11 -0.10 5.87
N ASN A 74 17.40 -0.73 4.94
CA ASN A 74 17.70 -2.09 4.48
C ASN A 74 18.91 -2.16 3.54
N GLY A 75 19.47 -1.02 3.11
CA GLY A 75 20.61 -0.93 2.21
C GLY A 75 20.36 -1.44 0.78
N LYS A 76 19.16 -1.97 0.48
CA LYS A 76 18.84 -2.57 -0.83
C LYS A 76 18.36 -1.54 -1.83
N MET A 77 17.64 -0.53 -1.35
CA MET A 77 17.01 0.49 -2.18
C MET A 77 17.53 1.88 -1.81
N ALA A 78 17.60 2.74 -2.81
CA ALA A 78 17.88 4.16 -2.66
C ALA A 78 16.94 4.99 -3.54
N VAL A 79 16.85 6.27 -3.21
CA VAL A 79 16.19 7.30 -4.01
C VAL A 79 17.25 8.26 -4.49
N ALA A 80 17.37 8.44 -5.80
CA ALA A 80 18.15 9.53 -6.37
C ALA A 80 17.24 10.74 -6.62
N TYR A 81 17.70 11.91 -6.23
CA TYR A 81 17.06 13.18 -6.52
C TYR A 81 17.87 13.88 -7.60
N SER A 82 17.38 13.88 -8.82
CA SER A 82 18.03 14.49 -9.98
C SER A 82 17.23 15.68 -10.50
N PRO A 83 17.87 16.63 -11.18
CA PRO A 83 17.13 17.69 -11.86
C PRO A 83 16.37 17.11 -13.05
N VAL A 84 15.18 17.68 -13.34
CA VAL A 84 14.32 17.22 -14.44
C VAL A 84 14.96 17.60 -15.78
N GLN A 85 15.77 16.69 -16.34
CA GLN A 85 16.17 16.75 -17.75
C GLN A 85 15.45 15.63 -18.53
N PRO A 86 14.63 15.96 -19.54
CA PRO A 86 13.80 14.97 -20.24
C PRO A 86 14.60 13.89 -21.01
N ALA A 87 15.89 14.12 -21.29
CA ALA A 87 16.75 13.18 -22.00
C ALA A 87 17.64 12.31 -21.08
N GLN A 88 17.66 12.56 -19.76
CA GLN A 88 18.58 11.91 -18.82
C GLN A 88 17.86 11.42 -17.56
N ARG A 89 16.78 10.63 -17.72
CA ARG A 89 16.30 9.82 -16.59
C ARG A 89 17.37 8.81 -16.19
N ILE A 90 17.63 8.68 -14.89
CA ILE A 90 18.61 7.74 -14.33
C ILE A 90 18.11 6.31 -14.55
N VAL A 91 16.79 6.12 -14.45
CA VAL A 91 16.13 4.82 -14.70
C VAL A 91 14.90 5.04 -15.57
N SER A 92 14.89 4.43 -16.76
CA SER A 92 13.78 4.55 -17.71
C SER A 92 12.48 3.90 -17.23
N ASP A 93 12.56 2.87 -16.38
CA ASP A 93 11.43 2.19 -15.77
C ASP A 93 11.66 1.90 -14.28
N ASP A 94 11.29 2.86 -13.43
CA ASP A 94 11.42 2.73 -11.97
C ASP A 94 10.15 2.13 -11.30
N ASN A 95 9.16 1.70 -12.09
CA ASN A 95 7.86 1.25 -11.56
C ASN A 95 7.98 -0.01 -10.71
N HIS A 96 8.85 -0.95 -11.12
CA HIS A 96 9.16 -2.18 -10.36
C HIS A 96 9.75 -1.86 -8.98
N TYR A 97 10.69 -0.91 -8.94
CA TYR A 97 11.30 -0.45 -7.71
C TYR A 97 10.33 0.33 -6.81
N ARG A 98 9.46 1.17 -7.41
CA ARG A 98 8.35 1.82 -6.70
C ARG A 98 7.44 0.79 -6.05
N LEU A 99 7.06 -0.25 -6.78
CA LEU A 99 6.15 -1.29 -6.28
C LEU A 99 6.72 -1.96 -5.01
N ALA A 100 7.99 -2.36 -5.04
CA ALA A 100 8.66 -2.98 -3.89
C ALA A 100 8.67 -2.05 -2.66
N VAL A 101 8.99 -0.76 -2.85
CA VAL A 101 9.02 0.22 -1.75
C VAL A 101 7.63 0.47 -1.17
N TYR A 102 6.59 0.60 -2.01
CA TYR A 102 5.22 0.84 -1.56
C TYR A 102 4.60 -0.38 -0.86
N ARG A 103 4.93 -1.61 -1.30
CA ARG A 103 4.55 -2.84 -0.59
C ARG A 103 5.13 -2.84 0.82
N ARG A 104 6.43 -2.56 0.94
CA ARG A 104 7.10 -2.51 2.24
C ARG A 104 6.54 -1.41 3.14
N ALA A 105 6.26 -0.23 2.59
CA ALA A 105 5.67 0.88 3.35
C ALA A 105 4.29 0.51 3.94
N ARG A 106 3.46 -0.21 3.15
CA ARG A 106 2.17 -0.73 3.61
C ARG A 106 2.34 -1.73 4.76
N GLU A 107 3.24 -2.70 4.62
CA GLU A 107 3.52 -3.68 5.68
C GLU A 107 4.01 -3.01 6.97
N VAL A 108 4.94 -2.06 6.86
CA VAL A 108 5.46 -1.33 8.01
C VAL A 108 4.33 -0.55 8.70
N ALA A 109 3.43 0.08 7.95
CA ALA A 109 2.27 0.78 8.52
C ALA A 109 1.33 -0.18 9.29
N LEU A 110 1.05 -1.36 8.74
CA LEU A 110 0.23 -2.37 9.40
C LEU A 110 0.94 -2.96 10.63
N ASN A 111 2.25 -3.17 10.56
CA ASN A 111 3.02 -3.69 11.69
C ASN A 111 3.12 -2.65 12.83
N TRP A 112 3.25 -1.36 12.49
CA TRP A 112 3.17 -0.28 13.48
C TRP A 112 1.80 -0.21 14.14
N MET A 113 0.72 -0.39 13.37
CA MET A 113 -0.63 -0.49 13.92
C MET A 113 -0.71 -1.63 14.94
N ASN A 114 -0.30 -2.83 14.55
CA ASN A 114 -0.32 -4.00 15.45
C ASN A 114 0.53 -3.76 16.70
N GLY A 115 1.74 -3.20 16.55
CA GLY A 115 2.61 -2.88 17.66
C GLY A 115 2.01 -1.87 18.64
N TRP A 116 1.35 -0.82 18.16
CA TRP A 116 0.66 0.14 19.01
C TRP A 116 -0.52 -0.47 19.75
N VAL A 117 -1.37 -1.22 19.03
CA VAL A 117 -2.56 -1.85 19.63
C VAL A 117 -2.15 -2.84 20.71
N VAL A 118 -1.19 -3.73 20.41
CA VAL A 118 -0.67 -4.70 21.39
C VAL A 118 0.02 -3.99 22.56
N GLY A 119 0.82 -2.96 22.30
CA GLY A 119 1.51 -2.21 23.36
C GLY A 119 0.54 -1.54 24.33
N ILE A 120 -0.48 -0.84 23.83
CA ILE A 120 -1.49 -0.19 24.66
C ILE A 120 -2.31 -1.25 25.41
N TRP A 121 -2.70 -2.33 24.74
CA TRP A 121 -3.44 -3.42 25.36
C TRP A 121 -2.66 -4.08 26.52
N LEU A 122 -1.35 -4.33 26.33
CA LEU A 122 -0.50 -4.86 27.40
C LEU A 122 -0.40 -3.91 28.59
N LEU A 123 -0.30 -2.59 28.35
CA LEU A 123 -0.31 -1.59 29.43
C LEU A 123 -1.62 -1.61 30.21
N MET A 124 -2.75 -1.72 29.51
CA MET A 124 -4.07 -1.87 30.15
C MET A 124 -4.14 -3.16 30.98
N CYS A 125 -3.60 -4.28 30.50
CA CYS A 125 -3.53 -5.52 31.27
C CYS A 125 -2.67 -5.38 32.54
N VAL A 126 -1.51 -4.72 32.45
CA VAL A 126 -0.65 -4.44 33.61
C VAL A 126 -1.40 -3.61 34.65
N GLU A 127 -2.16 -2.61 34.21
CA GLU A 127 -2.99 -1.78 35.08
C GLU A 127 -4.07 -2.59 35.81
N VAL A 128 -4.76 -3.51 35.11
CA VAL A 128 -5.70 -4.46 35.77
C VAL A 128 -4.99 -5.28 36.84
N VAL A 129 -3.84 -5.88 36.52
CA VAL A 129 -3.11 -6.76 37.46
C VAL A 129 -2.55 -5.99 38.65
N ALA A 130 -2.11 -4.75 38.47
CA ALA A 130 -1.64 -3.92 39.56
C ALA A 130 -2.78 -3.54 40.52
N THR A 131 -3.97 -3.29 39.98
CA THR A 131 -5.11 -2.82 40.77
C THR A 131 -5.87 -3.91 41.51
N THR A 132 -5.80 -5.17 41.06
CA THR A 132 -6.33 -6.31 41.86
C THR A 132 -5.64 -6.50 43.21
N ARG A 133 -4.45 -5.93 43.40
CA ARG A 133 -3.72 -5.95 44.69
C ARG A 133 -4.12 -4.80 45.63
N LEU A 134 -4.94 -3.86 45.18
CA LEU A 134 -5.35 -2.69 45.93
C LEU A 134 -6.81 -2.85 46.40
N THR A 135 -7.16 -2.24 47.53
CA THR A 135 -8.55 -2.17 47.98
C THR A 135 -9.36 -1.25 47.07
N ALA A 136 -10.49 -1.74 46.58
CA ALA A 136 -11.33 -1.00 45.64
C ALA A 136 -11.99 0.20 46.33
N THR A 137 -11.49 1.42 46.03
CA THR A 137 -12.13 2.68 46.42
C THR A 137 -12.85 3.28 45.21
N PRO A 138 -13.96 4.03 45.40
CA PRO A 138 -14.68 4.67 44.30
C PRO A 138 -13.80 5.60 43.45
N MET A 139 -12.82 6.27 44.08
CA MET A 139 -11.84 7.12 43.40
C MET A 139 -10.92 6.30 42.49
N LEU A 140 -10.40 5.17 42.97
CA LEU A 140 -9.55 4.27 42.17
C LEU A 140 -10.34 3.69 40.99
N THR A 141 -11.59 3.27 41.20
CA THR A 141 -12.46 2.75 40.14
C THR A 141 -12.72 3.78 39.04
N ASN A 142 -13.01 5.04 39.40
CA ASN A 142 -13.22 6.11 38.42
C ASN A 142 -11.93 6.46 37.65
N LEU A 143 -10.78 6.44 38.33
CA LEU A 143 -9.49 6.68 37.68
C LEU A 143 -9.16 5.59 36.66
N LEU A 144 -9.41 4.32 37.02
CA LEU A 144 -9.26 3.17 36.12
C LEU A 144 -10.18 3.27 34.92
N LEU A 145 -11.48 3.53 35.12
CA LEU A 145 -12.40 3.69 33.99
C LEU A 145 -11.97 4.81 33.04
N GLY A 146 -11.44 5.91 33.60
CA GLY A 146 -10.84 7.00 32.82
C GLY A 146 -9.63 6.56 32.01
N SER A 147 -8.67 5.85 32.62
CA SER A 147 -7.47 5.36 31.93
C SER A 147 -7.80 4.31 30.86
N PHE A 148 -8.74 3.39 31.13
CA PHE A 148 -9.26 2.46 30.13
C PHE A 148 -9.90 3.19 28.95
N GLY A 149 -10.69 4.24 29.22
CA GLY A 149 -11.29 5.09 28.19
C GLY A 149 -10.24 5.77 27.31
N VAL A 150 -9.18 6.32 27.92
CA VAL A 150 -8.04 6.90 27.19
C VAL A 150 -7.31 5.85 26.37
N GLY A 151 -7.03 4.67 26.94
CA GLY A 151 -6.37 3.56 26.24
C GLY A 151 -7.16 3.09 25.02
N ALA A 152 -8.48 2.90 25.17
CA ALA A 152 -9.37 2.56 24.07
C ALA A 152 -9.38 3.65 22.98
N GLY A 153 -9.44 4.93 23.39
CA GLY A 153 -9.35 6.06 22.47
C GLY A 153 -8.04 6.08 21.68
N LEU A 154 -6.91 5.79 22.32
CA LEU A 154 -5.60 5.71 21.67
C LEU A 154 -5.52 4.53 20.68
N ILE A 155 -6.11 3.38 21.00
CA ILE A 155 -6.21 2.23 20.07
C ILE A 155 -7.00 2.63 18.83
N VAL A 156 -8.16 3.27 18.99
CA VAL A 156 -8.98 3.73 17.85
C VAL A 156 -8.19 4.74 17.00
N ALA A 157 -7.51 5.69 17.63
CA ALA A 157 -6.66 6.65 16.93
C ALA A 157 -5.53 5.96 16.14
N ALA A 158 -4.88 4.96 16.73
CA ALA A 158 -3.82 4.18 16.09
C ALA A 158 -4.34 3.46 14.83
N ILE A 159 -5.50 2.81 14.95
CA ILE A 159 -6.16 2.09 13.84
C ILE A 159 -6.52 3.07 12.73
N VAL A 160 -7.10 4.22 13.04
CA VAL A 160 -7.49 5.22 12.03
C VAL A 160 -6.25 5.78 11.31
N ILE A 161 -5.23 6.21 12.06
CA ILE A 161 -4.02 6.82 11.47
C ILE A 161 -3.27 5.79 10.59
N CYS A 162 -3.01 4.60 11.11
CA CYS A 162 -2.25 3.58 10.39
C CYS A 162 -3.08 2.94 9.27
N GLY A 163 -4.38 2.74 9.49
CA GLY A 163 -5.31 2.22 8.50
C GLY A 163 -5.45 3.15 7.29
N VAL A 164 -5.61 4.45 7.52
CA VAL A 164 -5.63 5.44 6.43
C VAL A 164 -4.30 5.46 5.67
N ALA A 165 -3.16 5.41 6.37
CA ALA A 165 -1.85 5.33 5.72
C ALA A 165 -1.69 4.06 4.87
N ALA A 166 -2.07 2.90 5.42
CA ALA A 166 -2.02 1.61 4.73
C ALA A 166 -2.95 1.58 3.50
N ALA A 167 -4.17 2.13 3.60
CA ALA A 167 -5.11 2.23 2.49
C ALA A 167 -4.55 3.08 1.34
N ARG A 168 -3.92 4.22 1.67
CA ARG A 168 -3.26 5.10 0.67
C ARG A 168 -2.12 4.36 -0.04
N PHE A 169 -1.29 3.62 0.70
CA PHE A 169 -0.22 2.82 0.08
C PHE A 169 -0.79 1.66 -0.74
N HIS A 170 -1.87 1.02 -0.28
CA HIS A 170 -2.53 -0.06 -0.99
C HIS A 170 -3.07 0.39 -2.36
N GLY A 171 -3.65 1.59 -2.46
CA GLY A 171 -4.08 2.16 -3.75
C GLY A 171 -2.93 2.32 -4.74
N GLN A 172 -1.75 2.78 -4.28
CA GLN A 172 -0.57 2.91 -5.12
C GLN A 172 0.00 1.54 -5.53
N VAL A 173 0.02 0.57 -4.60
CA VAL A 173 0.42 -0.82 -4.92
C VAL A 173 -0.47 -1.41 -6.00
N ARG A 174 -1.80 -1.27 -5.91
CA ARG A 174 -2.73 -1.78 -6.95
C ARG A 174 -2.45 -1.15 -8.31
N ARG A 175 -2.25 0.18 -8.35
CA ARG A 175 -1.93 0.88 -9.59
C ARG A 175 -0.61 0.38 -10.18
N LEU A 176 0.42 0.22 -9.36
CA LEU A 176 1.73 -0.23 -9.82
C LEU A 176 1.71 -1.68 -10.31
N ILE A 177 0.98 -2.58 -9.64
CA ILE A 177 0.79 -3.98 -10.11
C ILE A 177 0.16 -4.01 -11.50
N ARG A 178 -0.83 -3.15 -11.77
CA ARG A 178 -1.46 -3.08 -13.10
C ARG A 178 -0.49 -2.62 -14.21
N VAL A 179 0.53 -1.82 -13.86
CA VAL A 179 1.51 -1.30 -14.82
C VAL A 179 2.68 -2.27 -14.99
N THR A 180 3.18 -2.87 -13.91
CA THR A 180 4.36 -3.73 -13.95
C THR A 180 4.04 -5.20 -14.25
N GLY A 181 2.79 -5.62 -14.09
CA GLY A 181 2.39 -7.03 -14.19
C GLY A 181 2.95 -7.92 -13.08
N GLU A 182 3.71 -7.37 -12.13
CA GLU A 182 4.32 -8.13 -11.04
C GLU A 182 3.30 -8.45 -9.94
N ASP A 183 2.66 -9.59 -10.08
CA ASP A 183 1.63 -10.08 -9.16
C ASP A 183 2.16 -11.03 -8.06
N LYS A 184 3.44 -11.41 -8.14
CA LYS A 184 4.11 -12.24 -7.13
C LYS A 184 3.87 -11.65 -5.73
N GLU A 185 3.14 -12.39 -4.90
CA GLU A 185 2.83 -12.11 -3.49
C GLU A 185 1.72 -11.08 -3.19
N ALA A 186 1.04 -10.53 -4.18
CA ALA A 186 -0.05 -9.61 -3.90
C ALA A 186 -1.37 -10.39 -3.70
N TRP A 187 -1.99 -10.26 -2.51
CA TRP A 187 -3.33 -10.80 -2.26
C TRP A 187 -4.29 -10.32 -3.35
N LYS A 188 -4.89 -11.28 -4.06
CA LYS A 188 -5.92 -11.06 -5.08
C LYS A 188 -7.28 -11.29 -4.40
N PRO A 189 -8.24 -10.37 -4.48
CA PRO A 189 -9.57 -10.64 -3.96
C PRO A 189 -10.19 -11.83 -4.69
N THR A 190 -10.84 -12.69 -3.94
CA THR A 190 -11.59 -13.84 -4.47
C THR A 190 -12.98 -13.36 -4.86
N MET A 191 -13.28 -13.35 -6.15
CA MET A 191 -14.62 -13.13 -6.67
C MET A 191 -15.34 -14.47 -6.79
N HIS A 192 -16.66 -14.48 -6.63
CA HIS A 192 -17.43 -15.71 -6.79
C HIS A 192 -18.18 -15.67 -8.12
N VAL A 193 -17.93 -16.64 -8.98
CA VAL A 193 -18.60 -16.78 -10.28
C VAL A 193 -19.45 -18.03 -10.25
N ILE A 194 -20.73 -17.90 -10.57
CA ILE A 194 -21.68 -19.00 -10.63
C ILE A 194 -22.07 -19.18 -12.07
N PHE A 195 -21.81 -20.36 -12.65
CA PHE A 195 -22.36 -20.75 -13.94
C PHE A 195 -23.63 -21.57 -13.72
N LYS A 196 -24.72 -21.14 -14.34
CA LYS A 196 -26.05 -21.76 -14.24
C LYS A 196 -26.37 -22.53 -15.51
N HIS A 197 -27.20 -23.57 -15.38
CA HIS A 197 -27.73 -24.37 -16.50
C HIS A 197 -26.66 -25.02 -17.40
N GLN A 198 -25.52 -25.39 -16.83
CA GLN A 198 -24.43 -25.99 -17.61
C GLN A 198 -24.56 -27.52 -17.64
N LYS A 199 -24.54 -28.09 -18.85
CA LYS A 199 -24.59 -29.55 -19.05
C LYS A 199 -23.28 -30.25 -18.69
N GLN A 200 -22.16 -29.51 -18.74
CA GLN A 200 -20.80 -30.00 -18.47
C GLN A 200 -20.05 -28.97 -17.63
N VAL A 201 -18.96 -29.39 -16.99
CA VAL A 201 -18.08 -28.48 -16.23
C VAL A 201 -17.59 -27.38 -17.18
N PRO A 202 -17.78 -26.10 -16.85
CA PRO A 202 -17.27 -24.99 -17.66
C PRO A 202 -15.75 -25.08 -17.80
N ASP A 203 -15.26 -24.99 -19.03
CA ASP A 203 -13.84 -24.89 -19.31
C ASP A 203 -13.35 -23.50 -18.92
N THR A 204 -12.58 -23.42 -17.83
CA THR A 204 -12.03 -22.16 -17.31
C THR A 204 -10.73 -21.74 -17.97
N ASP A 205 -10.11 -22.61 -18.79
CA ASP A 205 -8.84 -22.30 -19.45
C ASP A 205 -9.01 -21.19 -20.49
N VAL A 206 -10.21 -21.09 -21.08
CA VAL A 206 -10.62 -19.98 -21.98
C VAL A 206 -10.58 -18.62 -21.27
N TRP A 207 -10.61 -18.60 -19.94
CA TRP A 207 -10.55 -17.39 -19.12
C TRP A 207 -9.32 -17.34 -18.21
N ALA A 208 -8.23 -18.05 -18.54
CA ALA A 208 -6.99 -18.00 -17.78
C ALA A 208 -6.47 -16.57 -17.58
N ASP A 209 -6.68 -15.69 -18.57
CA ASP A 209 -6.30 -14.27 -18.52
C ASP A 209 -7.06 -13.47 -17.44
N LEU A 210 -8.24 -13.93 -17.02
CA LEU A 210 -9.04 -13.26 -15.99
C LEU A 210 -8.49 -13.49 -14.58
N GLY A 211 -7.69 -14.54 -14.38
CA GLY A 211 -7.08 -14.86 -13.09
C GLY A 211 -7.04 -16.36 -12.81
N LEU A 212 -6.83 -16.69 -11.53
CA LEU A 212 -6.80 -18.08 -11.10
C LEU A 212 -8.21 -18.54 -10.74
N TRP A 213 -8.68 -19.55 -11.46
CA TRP A 213 -9.99 -20.17 -11.25
C TRP A 213 -9.85 -21.39 -10.34
N GLN A 214 -10.72 -21.49 -9.35
CA GLN A 214 -10.82 -22.65 -8.46
C GLN A 214 -12.27 -23.07 -8.34
N LEU A 215 -12.58 -24.33 -8.70
CA LEU A 215 -13.91 -24.88 -8.50
C LEU A 215 -14.14 -25.12 -7.00
N THR A 216 -15.19 -24.49 -6.45
CA THR A 216 -15.51 -24.56 -5.01
C THR A 216 -16.65 -25.53 -4.74
N MET A 217 -17.66 -25.57 -5.60
CA MET A 217 -18.84 -26.42 -5.41
C MET A 217 -19.51 -26.72 -6.75
N GLN A 218 -20.10 -27.90 -6.85
CA GLN A 218 -20.99 -28.29 -7.94
C GLN A 218 -22.32 -28.76 -7.35
N ASN A 219 -23.43 -28.31 -7.93
CA ASN A 219 -24.77 -28.78 -7.59
C ASN A 219 -25.27 -29.80 -8.62
N GLN A 220 -26.08 -30.76 -8.19
CA GLN A 220 -26.74 -31.76 -9.05
C GLN A 220 -27.70 -31.12 -10.08
N LYS A 221 -28.07 -29.85 -9.90
CA LYS A 221 -28.88 -29.05 -10.83
C LYS A 221 -28.09 -28.42 -11.99
N GLY A 222 -26.80 -28.75 -12.15
CA GLY A 222 -25.96 -28.17 -13.22
C GLY A 222 -25.50 -26.74 -12.94
N GLU A 223 -25.32 -26.40 -11.65
CA GLU A 223 -24.72 -25.14 -11.22
C GLU A 223 -23.28 -25.39 -10.76
N TYR A 224 -22.36 -24.54 -11.21
CA TYR A 224 -20.94 -24.63 -10.88
C TYR A 224 -20.49 -23.32 -10.24
N TYR A 225 -19.90 -23.43 -9.05
CA TYR A 225 -19.42 -22.31 -8.24
C TYR A 225 -17.91 -22.25 -8.30
N TYR A 226 -17.39 -21.13 -8.79
CA TYR A 226 -15.97 -20.87 -8.89
C TYR A 226 -15.55 -19.69 -8.04
N ASN A 227 -14.37 -19.83 -7.45
CA ASN A 227 -13.59 -18.75 -6.86
C ASN A 227 -12.60 -18.26 -7.92
N LEU A 228 -12.73 -16.99 -8.31
CA LEU A 228 -11.82 -16.32 -9.24
C LEU A 228 -10.95 -15.33 -8.47
N GLN A 229 -9.65 -15.61 -8.38
CA GLN A 229 -8.69 -14.69 -7.76
C GLN A 229 -8.19 -13.67 -8.79
N THR A 230 -8.65 -12.42 -8.71
CA THR A 230 -8.36 -11.40 -9.73
C THR A 230 -8.39 -9.97 -9.19
N TYR A 231 -7.73 -9.02 -9.88
CA TYR A 231 -7.84 -7.57 -9.62
C TYR A 231 -8.94 -6.88 -10.43
N LEU A 232 -9.59 -7.64 -11.30
CA LEU A 232 -10.67 -7.15 -12.14
C LEU A 232 -11.90 -6.86 -11.28
N SER A 233 -12.61 -5.81 -11.66
CA SER A 233 -13.91 -5.46 -11.09
C SER A 233 -14.98 -6.46 -11.56
N GLU A 234 -16.10 -6.52 -10.84
CA GLU A 234 -17.24 -7.35 -11.21
C GLU A 234 -17.72 -7.08 -12.65
N GLY A 235 -17.76 -5.80 -13.05
CA GLY A 235 -18.15 -5.40 -14.40
C GLY A 235 -17.16 -5.87 -15.48
N GLU A 236 -15.86 -5.80 -15.22
CA GLU A 236 -14.82 -6.28 -16.15
C GLU A 236 -14.92 -7.81 -16.34
N ILE A 237 -15.10 -8.56 -15.25
CA ILE A 237 -15.29 -10.01 -15.28
C ILE A 237 -16.58 -10.37 -16.02
N ARG A 238 -17.68 -9.70 -15.68
CA ARG A 238 -18.99 -9.92 -16.32
C ARG A 238 -18.92 -9.67 -17.82
N ASN A 239 -18.28 -8.59 -18.24
CA ASN A 239 -18.12 -8.25 -19.65
C ASN A 239 -17.22 -9.26 -20.38
N ALA A 240 -16.19 -9.79 -19.74
CA ALA A 240 -15.31 -10.79 -20.34
C ALA A 240 -16.03 -12.14 -20.53
N ILE A 241 -16.78 -12.60 -19.52
CA ILE A 241 -17.56 -13.85 -19.60
C ILE A 241 -18.73 -13.70 -20.58
N ALA A 242 -19.39 -12.53 -20.61
CA ALA A 242 -20.51 -12.24 -21.51
C ALA A 242 -20.17 -12.31 -23.00
N LYS A 243 -18.88 -12.25 -23.37
CA LYS A 243 -18.42 -12.44 -24.76
C LYS A 243 -18.62 -13.87 -25.27
N ILE A 244 -18.66 -14.84 -24.36
CA ILE A 244 -18.68 -16.27 -24.69
C ILE A 244 -19.98 -16.92 -24.20
N ILE A 245 -20.48 -16.53 -23.02
CA ILE A 245 -21.68 -17.09 -22.40
C ILE A 245 -22.77 -16.01 -22.26
N LYS A 246 -24.03 -16.38 -22.45
CA LYS A 246 -25.17 -15.46 -22.25
C LYS A 246 -25.23 -15.00 -20.79
N GLN A 247 -25.51 -13.72 -20.57
CA GLN A 247 -25.59 -13.12 -19.22
C GLN A 247 -26.61 -13.77 -18.27
N LYS A 248 -27.58 -14.54 -18.78
CA LYS A 248 -28.56 -15.25 -17.96
C LYS A 248 -28.01 -16.55 -17.36
N ASP A 249 -26.93 -17.08 -17.92
CA ASP A 249 -26.35 -18.38 -17.60
C ASP A 249 -25.11 -18.25 -16.69
N PHE A 250 -24.80 -17.05 -16.23
CA PHE A 250 -23.79 -16.85 -15.19
C PHE A 250 -24.11 -15.66 -14.29
N SER A 251 -23.56 -15.67 -13.09
CA SER A 251 -23.59 -14.55 -12.14
C SER A 251 -22.18 -14.32 -11.60
N VAL A 252 -21.79 -13.05 -11.46
CA VAL A 252 -20.53 -12.67 -10.81
C VAL A 252 -20.91 -11.93 -9.54
N MET A 253 -20.41 -12.41 -8.40
CA MET A 253 -20.61 -11.80 -7.10
C MET A 253 -19.30 -11.22 -6.60
N SER A 254 -19.39 -10.10 -5.89
CA SER A 254 -18.23 -9.47 -5.30
C SER A 254 -17.59 -10.35 -4.23
N TRP A 255 -16.33 -10.04 -3.90
CA TRP A 255 -15.58 -10.71 -2.83
C TRP A 255 -16.23 -10.66 -1.43
N LEU A 256 -17.21 -9.79 -1.22
CA LEU A 256 -17.99 -9.70 0.03
C LEU A 256 -19.22 -10.62 0.03
N GLY A 257 -19.44 -11.40 -1.02
CA GLY A 257 -20.63 -12.24 -1.17
C GLY A 257 -21.93 -11.44 -1.36
N LEU A 258 -21.83 -10.12 -1.54
CA LEU A 258 -23.00 -9.27 -1.80
C LEU A 258 -23.47 -9.51 -3.24
N TYR A 259 -24.75 -9.87 -3.36
CA TYR A 259 -25.43 -9.95 -4.65
C TYR A 259 -25.44 -8.55 -5.29
N PRO A 260 -25.15 -8.43 -6.59
CA PRO A 260 -25.20 -7.12 -7.26
C PRO A 260 -26.61 -6.55 -7.13
N LEU A 261 -26.68 -5.30 -6.65
CA LEU A 261 -27.90 -4.48 -6.63
C LEU A 261 -28.35 -4.12 -8.05
#